data_AF-A0A0X8L8L7-F1
#
_entry.id   AF-A0A0X8L8L7-F1
#
_cell.length_a   1.000
_cell.length_b   1.000
_cell.length_c   1.000
_cell.angle_alpha   90.00
_cell.angle_beta   90.00
_cell.angle_gamma   90.00
#
_symmetry.space_group_name_H-M   'P 1'
#
loop_
_entity.id
_entity.type
_entity.pdbx_description
1 polymer ?
#
loop_
_entity_poly.entity_id
_entity_poly.type
_entity_poly.pdbx_seq_one_letter_code
_entity_poly.pdbx_strand_id
1 'polypeptide(L)'
;MTKNVTEASRSNVSADPEKPVRRRGRPSGGQNGEPRTLLLDVALLLFARQGIMETTLGAIAREAGVTPAMVHYYFKTRDQLLDVLIDERFVPLRTKLGSAFANSDAEPAEALRAFVEGLVTVAEQNPWFATLWIREVISEGGLLRQRIAERFGDENQKASIERIEKWQKEGKLNPHLEPSLLFVSLFGLTLLPLAANYKWAEERGWKPRRDNIAPHAVALLMQGIGPI
;
A
#
# COMPACT_ATOMS: atom_id res chain seq x y z
N MET A 1 34.00 -85.21 56.08
CA MET A 1 32.53 -84.99 56.21
C MET A 1 32.30 -83.51 55.96
N THR A 2 31.46 -82.99 55.07
CA THR A 2 30.30 -83.48 54.29
C THR A 2 30.01 -82.33 53.30
N LYS A 3 30.06 -82.56 51.99
CA LYS A 3 28.91 -82.63 51.07
C LYS A 3 27.83 -81.52 51.19
N ASN A 4 27.55 -80.97 50.01
CA ASN A 4 26.24 -80.60 49.44
C ASN A 4 25.66 -79.22 49.80
N VAL A 5 25.53 -78.32 48.81
CA VAL A 5 24.40 -78.17 47.84
C VAL A 5 23.14 -77.66 48.56
N THR A 6 22.56 -76.55 48.10
CA THR A 6 21.15 -76.38 47.63
C THR A 6 20.80 -74.88 47.58
N GLU A 7 20.67 -74.35 46.36
CA GLU A 7 19.48 -73.66 45.82
C GLU A 7 18.75 -72.56 46.64
N ALA A 8 18.61 -71.37 46.04
CA ALA A 8 17.33 -70.84 45.52
C ALA A 8 17.21 -69.29 45.59
N SER A 9 16.94 -68.71 44.40
CA SER A 9 16.07 -67.58 44.12
C SER A 9 16.30 -66.21 44.78
N ARG A 10 16.61 -65.21 43.94
CA ARG A 10 15.61 -64.18 43.55
C ARG A 10 16.10 -63.22 42.45
N SER A 11 15.17 -62.98 41.52
CA SER A 11 14.91 -61.77 40.71
C SER A 11 15.95 -61.26 39.71
N ASN A 12 15.72 -61.65 38.46
CA ASN A 12 15.96 -60.91 37.22
C ASN A 12 15.14 -59.59 37.20
N VAL A 13 15.73 -58.44 36.83
CA VAL A 13 15.09 -57.40 35.96
C VAL A 13 16.18 -56.51 35.28
N SER A 14 16.10 -56.46 33.94
CA SER A 14 16.45 -55.39 32.98
C SER A 14 17.89 -54.95 32.69
N ALA A 15 18.26 -55.09 31.41
CA ALA A 15 18.59 -53.95 30.54
C ALA A 15 18.47 -54.37 29.05
N ASP A 16 17.58 -53.72 28.30
CA ASP A 16 17.53 -53.73 26.83
C ASP A 16 17.60 -52.25 26.37
N PRO A 17 18.24 -51.91 25.23
CA PRO A 17 18.82 -50.59 25.01
C PRO A 17 17.82 -49.57 24.47
N GLU A 18 17.98 -48.32 24.92
CA GLU A 18 17.16 -47.17 24.55
C GLU A 18 17.18 -46.86 23.04
N LYS A 19 15.98 -46.74 22.44
CA LYS A 19 15.76 -46.18 21.11
C LYS A 19 15.84 -44.64 21.14
N PRO A 20 16.39 -43.98 20.10
CA PRO A 20 16.49 -42.53 20.07
C PRO A 20 15.11 -41.89 19.84
N VAL A 21 14.74 -41.00 20.77
CA VAL A 21 13.51 -40.20 20.73
C VAL A 21 13.56 -39.22 19.56
N ARG A 22 12.66 -39.37 18.60
CA ARG A 22 12.42 -38.40 17.52
C ARG A 22 12.01 -37.06 18.13
N ARG A 23 12.81 -36.01 17.89
CA ARG A 23 12.48 -34.65 18.32
C ARG A 23 11.25 -34.12 17.56
N ARG A 24 10.44 -33.41 18.34
CA ARG A 24 9.03 -33.07 18.19
C ARG A 24 8.88 -31.68 17.56
N GLY A 25 7.96 -31.56 16.60
CA GLY A 25 7.14 -30.35 16.37
C GLY A 25 7.73 -29.24 15.51
N ARG A 26 7.30 -29.18 14.25
CA ARG A 26 7.20 -27.94 13.46
C ARG A 26 6.38 -26.92 14.27
N PRO A 27 6.82 -25.66 14.46
CA PRO A 27 5.97 -24.66 15.08
C PRO A 27 4.71 -24.47 14.26
N SER A 28 3.58 -24.66 14.92
CA SER A 28 2.22 -24.54 14.40
C SER A 28 1.82 -23.08 14.21
N GLY A 29 1.13 -22.82 13.10
CA GLY A 29 0.13 -21.76 12.88
C GLY A 29 0.11 -20.56 13.83
N GLY A 30 0.60 -19.43 13.33
CA GLY A 30 0.40 -18.10 13.93
C GLY A 30 0.76 -16.92 13.02
N GLN A 31 1.45 -17.15 11.89
CA GLN A 31 2.07 -16.08 11.08
C GLN A 31 1.63 -16.06 9.62
N ASN A 32 0.50 -16.67 9.23
CA ASN A 32 0.18 -16.80 7.79
C ASN A 32 -0.06 -15.45 7.06
N GLY A 33 -0.25 -14.35 7.80
CA GLY A 33 -0.40 -12.99 7.25
C GLY A 33 0.89 -12.14 7.19
N GLU A 34 1.88 -12.39 8.05
CA GLU A 34 3.11 -11.57 8.10
C GLU A 34 3.97 -11.70 6.84
N PRO A 35 4.29 -12.93 6.34
CA PRO A 35 5.11 -13.09 5.13
C PRO A 35 4.41 -12.56 3.88
N ARG A 36 3.08 -12.72 3.78
CA ARG A 36 2.32 -12.24 2.62
C ARG A 36 2.27 -10.71 2.58
N THR A 37 1.99 -10.09 3.73
CA THR A 37 1.99 -8.62 3.87
C THR A 37 3.37 -8.07 3.55
N LEU A 38 4.44 -8.67 4.11
CA LEU A 38 5.82 -8.31 3.82
C LEU A 38 6.12 -8.37 2.31
N LEU A 39 5.67 -9.42 1.62
CA LEU A 39 5.88 -9.56 0.18
C LEU A 39 5.18 -8.47 -0.63
N LEU A 40 3.95 -8.07 -0.24
CA LEU A 40 3.25 -6.96 -0.89
C LEU A 40 3.98 -5.64 -0.69
N ASP A 41 4.44 -5.37 0.54
CA ASP A 41 5.11 -4.12 0.89
C ASP A 41 6.47 -4.01 0.19
N VAL A 42 7.24 -5.11 0.15
CA VAL A 42 8.50 -5.20 -0.60
C VAL A 42 8.27 -5.03 -2.10
N ALA A 43 7.23 -5.66 -2.66
CA ALA A 43 6.91 -5.50 -4.07
C ALA A 43 6.62 -4.03 -4.44
N LEU A 44 5.81 -3.33 -3.64
CA LEU A 44 5.50 -1.92 -3.87
C LEU A 44 6.73 -1.02 -3.79
N LEU A 45 7.62 -1.27 -2.83
CA LEU A 45 8.87 -0.52 -2.71
C LEU A 45 9.80 -0.75 -3.91
N LEU A 46 9.93 -2.00 -4.38
CA LEU A 46 10.71 -2.31 -5.57
C LEU A 46 10.10 -1.68 -6.82
N PHE A 47 8.79 -1.77 -7.00
CA PHE A 47 8.09 -1.13 -8.12
C PHE A 47 8.29 0.38 -8.11
N ALA A 48 8.22 1.03 -6.95
CA ALA A 48 8.45 2.47 -6.83
C ALA A 48 9.90 2.86 -7.18
N ARG A 49 10.89 2.03 -6.80
CA ARG A 49 12.32 2.30 -7.03
C ARG A 49 12.73 2.11 -8.49
N GLN A 50 12.39 0.97 -9.08
CA GLN A 50 12.95 0.53 -10.37
C GLN A 50 11.89 0.24 -11.46
N GLY A 51 10.62 0.40 -11.14
CA GLY A 51 9.50 0.13 -12.06
C GLY A 51 8.98 -1.29 -11.95
N ILE A 52 7.73 -1.49 -12.39
CA ILE A 52 7.08 -2.80 -12.36
C ILE A 52 7.84 -3.74 -13.31
N MET A 53 7.97 -3.43 -14.60
CA MET A 53 8.53 -4.34 -15.61
C MET A 53 9.88 -4.98 -15.21
N GLU A 54 10.79 -4.20 -14.62
CA GLU A 54 12.14 -4.63 -14.21
C GLU A 54 12.16 -5.47 -12.92
N THR A 55 11.04 -5.60 -12.22
CA THR A 55 10.97 -6.29 -10.92
C THR A 55 10.42 -7.70 -11.07
N THR A 56 11.22 -8.74 -10.85
CA THR A 56 10.75 -10.13 -10.93
C THR A 56 10.24 -10.66 -9.59
N LEU A 57 9.43 -11.74 -9.60
CA LEU A 57 9.02 -12.43 -8.36
C LEU A 57 10.23 -12.92 -7.54
N GLY A 58 11.31 -13.32 -8.22
CA GLY A 58 12.56 -13.70 -7.56
C GLY A 58 13.28 -12.51 -6.90
N ALA A 59 13.24 -11.32 -7.51
CA ALA A 59 13.78 -10.11 -6.90
C ALA A 59 13.02 -9.75 -5.63
N ILE A 60 11.68 -9.87 -5.65
CA ILE A 60 10.82 -9.66 -4.48
C ILE A 60 11.15 -10.68 -3.38
N ALA A 61 11.28 -11.96 -3.72
CA ALA A 61 11.64 -13.01 -2.77
C ALA A 61 12.97 -12.71 -2.06
N ARG A 62 13.98 -12.33 -2.84
CA ARG A 62 15.32 -11.99 -2.36
C ARG A 62 15.31 -10.78 -1.42
N GLU A 63 14.63 -9.69 -1.81
CA GLU A 63 14.53 -8.47 -1.00
C GLU A 63 13.74 -8.74 0.30
N ALA A 64 12.71 -9.59 0.25
CA ALA A 64 11.94 -9.99 1.43
C ALA A 64 12.64 -11.04 2.32
N GLY A 65 13.78 -11.58 1.89
CA GLY A 65 14.49 -12.64 2.63
C GLY A 65 13.75 -13.97 2.70
N VAL A 66 12.87 -14.26 1.73
CA VAL A 66 12.07 -15.50 1.66
C VAL A 66 12.43 -16.35 0.44
N THR A 67 11.99 -17.61 0.44
CA THR A 67 12.22 -18.50 -0.70
C THR A 67 11.31 -18.15 -1.89
N PRO A 68 11.76 -18.32 -3.15
CA PRO A 68 10.90 -18.12 -4.33
C PRO A 68 9.63 -18.98 -4.31
N ALA A 69 9.72 -20.18 -3.73
CA ALA A 69 8.57 -21.07 -3.54
C ALA A 69 7.46 -20.42 -2.68
N MET A 70 7.83 -19.61 -1.68
CA MET A 70 6.87 -18.87 -0.85
C MET A 70 6.13 -17.79 -1.66
N VAL A 71 6.82 -17.09 -2.55
CA VAL A 71 6.20 -16.08 -3.43
C VAL A 71 5.23 -16.75 -4.41
N HIS A 72 5.66 -17.84 -5.04
CA HIS A 72 4.78 -18.62 -5.92
C HIS A 72 3.58 -19.24 -5.19
N TYR A 73 3.74 -19.64 -3.92
CA TYR A 73 2.64 -20.12 -3.10
C TYR A 73 1.54 -19.06 -2.91
N TYR A 74 1.91 -17.80 -2.63
CA TYR A 74 0.94 -16.74 -2.38
C TYR A 74 0.34 -16.12 -3.64
N PHE A 75 1.14 -15.92 -4.69
CA PHE A 75 0.71 -15.12 -5.84
C PHE A 75 0.67 -15.89 -7.15
N LYS A 76 1.30 -17.07 -7.25
CA LYS A 76 1.44 -17.90 -8.46
C LYS A 76 2.11 -17.20 -9.66
N THR A 77 1.52 -16.11 -10.15
CA THR A 77 1.96 -15.28 -11.28
C THR A 77 2.15 -13.83 -10.87
N ARG A 78 2.81 -13.07 -11.74
CA ARG A 78 2.98 -11.62 -11.60
C ARG A 78 1.65 -10.88 -11.66
N ASP A 79 0.77 -11.24 -12.58
CA ASP A 79 -0.52 -10.57 -12.74
C ASP A 79 -1.39 -10.72 -11.49
N GLN A 80 -1.41 -11.91 -10.89
CA GLN A 80 -2.12 -12.15 -9.64
C GLN A 80 -1.53 -11.35 -8.46
N LEU A 81 -0.21 -11.15 -8.41
CA LEU A 81 0.39 -10.23 -7.44
C LEU A 81 -0.10 -8.79 -7.66
N LEU A 82 -0.16 -8.33 -8.91
CA LEU A 82 -0.63 -6.97 -9.22
C LEU A 82 -2.11 -6.81 -8.84
N ASP A 83 -2.94 -7.80 -9.14
CA ASP A 83 -4.36 -7.81 -8.76
C ASP A 83 -4.54 -7.69 -7.25
N VAL A 84 -3.84 -8.52 -6.48
CA VAL A 84 -3.86 -8.46 -5.02
C VAL A 84 -3.38 -7.12 -4.49
N LEU A 85 -2.33 -6.53 -5.08
CA LEU A 85 -1.84 -5.22 -4.69
C LEU A 85 -2.88 -4.13 -4.92
N ILE A 86 -3.59 -4.17 -6.04
CA ILE A 86 -4.69 -3.22 -6.28
C ILE A 86 -5.77 -3.39 -5.20
N ASP A 87 -6.22 -4.62 -4.97
CA ASP A 87 -7.34 -4.91 -4.08
C ASP A 87 -7.02 -4.59 -2.61
N GLU A 88 -5.79 -4.81 -2.16
CA GLU A 88 -5.42 -4.68 -0.74
C GLU A 88 -4.67 -3.40 -0.37
N ARG A 89 -4.11 -2.70 -1.36
CA ARG A 89 -3.30 -1.50 -1.10
C ARG A 89 -3.89 -0.28 -1.76
N PHE A 90 -4.33 -0.36 -3.01
CA PHE A 90 -4.91 0.82 -3.69
C PHE A 90 -6.39 1.02 -3.37
N VAL A 91 -7.20 -0.04 -3.31
CA VAL A 91 -8.64 0.03 -3.01
C VAL A 91 -8.95 0.74 -1.70
N PRO A 92 -8.36 0.34 -0.56
CA PRO A 92 -8.62 1.00 0.71
C PRO A 92 -8.23 2.48 0.71
N LEU A 93 -7.11 2.83 0.07
CA LEU A 93 -6.62 4.22 0.00
C LEU A 93 -7.56 5.11 -0.82
N ARG A 94 -8.01 4.66 -1.99
CA ARG A 94 -8.96 5.44 -2.80
C ARG A 94 -10.30 5.62 -2.09
N THR A 95 -10.83 4.58 -1.44
CA THR A 95 -12.08 4.69 -0.66
C THR A 95 -11.95 5.74 0.44
N LYS A 96 -10.83 5.72 1.18
CA LYS A 96 -10.54 6.73 2.21
C LYS A 96 -10.48 8.14 1.62
N LEU A 97 -9.80 8.33 0.49
CA LEU A 97 -9.67 9.64 -0.17
C LEU A 97 -11.01 10.15 -0.73
N GLY A 98 -11.82 9.27 -1.33
CA GLY A 98 -13.13 9.63 -1.88
C GLY A 98 -14.13 10.10 -0.83
N SER A 99 -13.97 9.68 0.44
CA SER A 99 -14.86 10.10 1.53
C SER A 99 -14.92 11.61 1.75
N ALA A 100 -13.88 12.36 1.36
CA ALA A 100 -13.84 13.83 1.43
C ALA A 100 -14.96 14.51 0.63
N PHE A 101 -15.41 13.87 -0.47
CA PHE A 101 -16.51 14.34 -1.31
C PHE A 101 -17.83 13.62 -1.04
N ALA A 102 -17.90 12.72 -0.04
CA ALA A 102 -19.12 11.96 0.26
C ALA A 102 -20.07 12.68 1.22
N ASN A 103 -19.57 13.53 2.13
CA ASN A 103 -20.41 14.22 3.13
C ASN A 103 -21.23 15.36 2.50
N SER A 104 -22.51 15.18 2.20
CA SER A 104 -23.35 16.15 1.44
C SER A 104 -23.33 17.60 1.95
N ASP A 105 -23.02 17.80 3.23
CA ASP A 105 -23.16 19.09 3.89
C ASP A 105 -21.86 19.90 3.91
N ALA A 106 -20.72 19.29 3.55
CA ALA A 106 -19.43 19.96 3.56
C ALA A 106 -19.35 21.08 2.50
N GLU A 107 -18.76 22.21 2.87
CA GLU A 107 -18.44 23.30 1.96
C GLU A 107 -17.29 22.92 1.00
N PRO A 108 -17.21 23.48 -0.22
CA PRO A 108 -16.21 23.08 -1.21
C PRO A 108 -14.77 23.19 -0.68
N ALA A 109 -14.46 24.28 0.03
CA ALA A 109 -13.14 24.50 0.60
C ALA A 109 -12.74 23.44 1.64
N GLU A 110 -13.71 22.97 2.43
CA GLU A 110 -13.50 21.94 3.45
C GLU A 110 -13.23 20.58 2.80
N ALA A 111 -14.03 20.21 1.80
CA ALA A 111 -13.85 18.97 1.05
C ALA A 111 -12.50 18.93 0.31
N LEU A 112 -12.13 20.02 -0.36
CA LEU A 112 -10.84 20.14 -1.05
C LEU A 112 -9.66 20.04 -0.07
N ARG A 113 -9.74 20.73 1.07
CA ARG A 113 -8.74 20.63 2.14
C ARG A 113 -8.61 19.20 2.66
N ALA A 114 -9.73 18.57 3.01
CA ALA A 114 -9.76 17.20 3.52
C ALA A 114 -9.16 16.21 2.51
N PHE A 115 -9.43 16.39 1.21
CA PHE A 115 -8.87 15.56 0.16
C PHE A 115 -7.34 15.73 0.06
N VAL A 116 -6.85 16.97 0.01
CA VAL A 116 -5.40 17.25 -0.06
C VAL A 116 -4.67 16.74 1.18
N GLU A 117 -5.19 17.00 2.38
CA GLU A 117 -4.62 16.49 3.62
C GLU A 117 -4.62 14.95 3.67
N GLY A 118 -5.69 14.34 3.15
CA GLY A 118 -5.80 12.90 2.96
C GLY A 118 -4.70 12.36 2.04
N LEU A 119 -4.48 13.00 0.88
CA LEU A 119 -3.44 12.60 -0.06
C LEU A 119 -2.05 12.67 0.54
N VAL A 120 -1.74 13.77 1.25
CA VAL A 120 -0.43 13.89 1.90
C VAL A 120 -0.27 12.83 2.98
N THR A 121 -1.29 12.62 3.82
CA THR A 121 -1.25 11.59 4.87
C THR A 121 -1.01 10.20 4.28
N VAL A 122 -1.68 9.87 3.17
CA VAL A 122 -1.48 8.60 2.47
C VAL A 122 -0.03 8.47 1.98
N ALA A 123 0.50 9.50 1.33
CA ALA A 123 1.85 9.48 0.80
C ALA A 123 2.94 9.41 1.89
N GLU A 124 2.72 10.06 3.05
CA GLU A 124 3.62 9.96 4.21
C GLU A 124 3.63 8.55 4.81
N GLN A 125 2.46 7.90 4.89
CA GLN A 125 2.30 6.55 5.42
C GLN A 125 2.76 5.47 4.42
N ASN A 126 2.79 5.80 3.13
CA ASN A 126 3.06 4.88 2.04
C ASN A 126 4.09 5.49 1.07
N PRO A 127 5.41 5.36 1.33
CA PRO A 127 6.46 6.01 0.53
C PRO A 127 6.46 5.63 -0.96
N TRP A 128 5.84 4.51 -1.31
CA TRP A 128 5.66 4.05 -2.70
C TRP A 128 4.52 4.77 -3.43
N PHE A 129 3.56 5.36 -2.70
CA PHE A 129 2.27 5.79 -3.26
C PHE A 129 2.41 6.91 -4.28
N ALA A 130 3.03 8.03 -3.93
CA ALA A 130 3.13 9.18 -4.84
C ALA A 130 3.84 8.82 -6.15
N THR A 131 4.97 8.10 -6.04
CA THR A 131 5.76 7.65 -7.19
C THR A 131 5.00 6.67 -8.08
N LEU A 132 4.37 5.63 -7.50
CA LEU A 132 3.61 4.66 -8.28
C LEU A 132 2.34 5.25 -8.87
N TRP A 133 1.67 6.14 -8.16
CA TRP A 133 0.47 6.80 -8.67
C TRP A 133 0.78 7.61 -9.94
N ILE A 134 1.84 8.41 -9.90
CA ILE A 134 2.25 9.20 -11.07
C ILE A 134 2.69 8.29 -12.23
N ARG A 135 3.54 7.29 -11.96
CA ARG A 135 4.13 6.44 -13.01
C ARG A 135 3.15 5.43 -13.61
N GLU A 136 2.30 4.83 -12.79
CA GLU A 136 1.52 3.65 -13.20
C GLU A 136 0.02 3.92 -13.38
N VAL A 137 -0.47 5.07 -12.90
CA VAL A 137 -1.90 5.43 -12.94
C VAL A 137 -2.13 6.67 -13.81
N ILE A 138 -1.35 7.73 -13.61
CA ILE A 138 -1.50 8.99 -14.36
C ILE A 138 -0.81 8.91 -15.73
N SER A 139 0.40 8.35 -15.79
CA SER A 139 1.20 8.32 -17.01
C SER A 139 0.67 7.32 -18.04
N GLU A 140 0.91 7.61 -19.31
CA GLU A 140 0.58 6.70 -20.42
C GLU A 140 1.43 5.42 -20.34
N GLY A 141 0.82 4.27 -20.65
CA GLY A 141 1.50 2.96 -20.58
C GLY A 141 1.65 2.37 -19.18
N GLY A 142 1.14 3.03 -18.13
CA GLY A 142 1.15 2.52 -16.76
C GLY A 142 0.34 1.22 -16.61
N LEU A 143 0.90 0.23 -15.90
CA LEU A 143 0.33 -1.12 -15.81
C LEU A 143 -0.81 -1.24 -14.79
N LEU A 144 -0.93 -0.26 -13.89
CA LEU A 144 -1.94 -0.26 -12.83
C LEU A 144 -3.22 0.49 -13.24
N ARG A 145 -3.15 1.39 -14.22
CA ARG A 145 -4.26 2.25 -14.63
C ARG A 145 -5.53 1.47 -14.95
N GLN A 146 -5.43 0.47 -15.84
CA GLN A 146 -6.59 -0.33 -16.25
C GLN A 146 -7.12 -1.17 -15.08
N ARG A 147 -6.25 -1.83 -14.33
CA ARG A 147 -6.62 -2.67 -13.18
C ARG A 147 -7.37 -1.85 -12.13
N ILE A 148 -6.91 -0.63 -11.84
CA ILE A 148 -7.60 0.31 -10.97
C ILE A 148 -8.97 0.66 -11.55
N ALA A 149 -9.06 1.08 -12.81
CA ALA A 149 -10.34 1.44 -13.42
C ALA A 149 -11.39 0.30 -13.29
N GLU A 150 -10.98 -0.95 -13.50
CA GLU A 150 -11.85 -2.13 -13.39
C GLU A 150 -12.41 -2.38 -11.99
N ARG A 151 -11.66 -2.12 -10.90
CA ARG A 151 -12.16 -2.35 -9.52
C ARG A 151 -13.11 -1.29 -9.02
N PHE A 152 -12.81 -0.05 -9.37
CA PHE A 152 -13.49 1.08 -8.75
C PHE A 152 -14.71 1.55 -9.51
N GLY A 153 -14.79 1.20 -10.80
CA GLY A 153 -15.79 1.74 -11.70
C GLY A 153 -15.82 3.27 -11.69
N ASP A 154 -16.89 3.81 -12.26
CA ASP A 154 -17.09 5.25 -12.37
C ASP A 154 -17.92 5.83 -11.22
N GLU A 155 -18.49 5.03 -10.31
CA GLU A 155 -19.53 5.51 -9.38
C GLU A 155 -19.04 6.55 -8.37
N ASN A 156 -17.93 6.29 -7.66
CA ASN A 156 -17.37 7.27 -6.72
C ASN A 156 -16.83 8.52 -7.43
N GLN A 157 -16.28 8.34 -8.63
CA GLN A 157 -15.80 9.46 -9.45
C GLN A 157 -16.98 10.31 -9.93
N LYS A 158 -18.05 9.67 -10.40
CA LYS A 158 -19.29 10.29 -10.85
C LYS A 158 -19.96 11.06 -9.71
N ALA A 159 -20.10 10.46 -8.52
CA ALA A 159 -20.64 11.15 -7.36
C ALA A 159 -19.83 12.39 -6.99
N SER A 160 -18.50 12.32 -7.09
CA SER A 160 -17.63 13.47 -6.81
C SER A 160 -17.74 14.55 -7.90
N ILE A 161 -17.89 14.17 -9.17
CA ILE A 161 -18.13 15.09 -10.29
C ILE A 161 -19.48 15.78 -10.14
N GLU A 162 -20.56 15.02 -9.92
CA GLU A 162 -21.92 15.54 -9.72
C GLU A 162 -21.96 16.54 -8.55
N ARG A 163 -21.18 16.29 -7.51
CA ARG A 163 -21.02 17.22 -6.39
C ARG A 163 -20.34 18.53 -6.78
N ILE A 164 -19.27 18.47 -7.56
CA ILE A 164 -18.58 19.66 -8.07
C ILE A 164 -19.54 20.48 -8.94
N GLU A 165 -20.27 19.82 -9.84
CA GLU A 165 -21.27 20.48 -10.69
C GLU A 165 -22.40 21.11 -9.87
N LYS A 166 -22.84 20.46 -8.78
CA LYS A 166 -23.82 21.04 -7.85
C LYS A 166 -23.29 22.33 -7.23
N TRP A 167 -22.06 22.33 -6.73
CA TRP A 167 -21.46 23.54 -6.17
C TRP A 167 -21.28 24.66 -7.21
N GLN A 168 -21.01 24.33 -8.47
CA GLN A 168 -20.99 25.32 -9.56
C GLN A 168 -22.38 25.94 -9.79
N LYS A 169 -23.44 25.12 -9.80
CA LYS A 169 -24.83 25.59 -9.92
C LYS A 169 -25.27 26.47 -8.73
N GLU A 170 -24.76 26.18 -7.54
CA GLU A 170 -24.99 26.96 -6.32
C GLU A 170 -24.14 28.24 -6.26
N GLY A 171 -23.24 28.48 -7.22
CA GLY A 171 -22.33 29.63 -7.22
C GLY A 171 -21.20 29.55 -6.19
N LYS A 172 -20.98 28.37 -5.59
CA LYS A 172 -19.92 28.14 -4.59
C LYS A 172 -18.55 27.84 -5.22
N LEU A 173 -18.54 27.43 -6.49
CA LEU A 173 -17.32 27.18 -7.27
C LEU A 173 -17.36 27.91 -8.61
N ASN A 174 -16.18 28.19 -9.15
CA ASN A 174 -16.03 28.79 -10.48
C ASN A 174 -16.71 27.91 -11.55
N PRO A 175 -17.71 28.44 -12.30
CA PRO A 175 -18.46 27.66 -13.29
C PRO A 175 -17.62 27.22 -14.50
N HIS A 176 -16.42 27.79 -14.68
CA HIS A 176 -15.50 27.41 -15.75
C HIS A 176 -14.52 26.28 -15.37
N LEU A 177 -14.58 25.78 -14.14
CA LEU A 177 -13.80 24.59 -13.77
C LEU A 177 -14.36 23.37 -14.50
N GLU A 178 -13.48 22.62 -15.16
CA GLU A 178 -13.79 21.29 -15.64
C GLU A 178 -13.68 20.29 -14.47
N PRO A 179 -14.78 19.67 -14.00
CA PRO A 179 -14.77 18.82 -12.80
C PRO A 179 -13.74 17.69 -12.87
N SER A 180 -13.54 17.11 -14.05
CA SER A 180 -12.58 16.02 -14.27
C SER A 180 -11.12 16.49 -14.07
N LEU A 181 -10.81 17.71 -14.50
CA LEU A 181 -9.48 18.29 -14.38
C LEU A 181 -9.17 18.78 -12.96
N LEU A 182 -10.18 18.99 -12.11
CA LEU A 182 -9.96 19.35 -10.71
C LEU A 182 -9.19 18.27 -9.96
N PHE A 183 -9.53 16.99 -10.16
CA PHE A 183 -8.79 15.88 -9.55
C PHE A 183 -7.36 15.80 -10.06
N VAL A 184 -7.16 15.94 -11.37
CA VAL A 184 -5.82 15.98 -11.97
C VAL A 184 -4.99 17.12 -11.36
N SER A 185 -5.60 18.28 -11.17
CA SER A 185 -4.97 19.45 -10.53
C SER A 185 -4.62 19.18 -9.06
N LEU A 186 -5.55 18.60 -8.29
CA LEU A 186 -5.32 18.22 -6.89
C LEU A 186 -4.18 17.21 -6.74
N PHE A 187 -4.17 16.16 -7.57
CA PHE A 187 -3.08 15.19 -7.60
C PHE A 187 -1.76 15.83 -8.02
N GLY A 188 -1.76 16.69 -9.04
CA GLY A 188 -0.56 17.38 -9.50
C GLY A 188 0.04 18.29 -8.44
N LEU A 189 -0.77 19.14 -7.80
CA LEU A 189 -0.34 20.07 -6.76
C LEU A 189 0.09 19.37 -5.46
N THR A 190 -0.35 18.14 -5.23
CA THR A 190 -0.09 17.42 -3.97
C THR A 190 0.96 16.33 -4.10
N LEU A 191 0.83 15.44 -5.09
CA LEU A 191 1.69 14.26 -5.24
C LEU A 191 2.97 14.55 -6.01
N LEU A 192 2.96 15.47 -6.97
CA LEU A 192 4.19 15.80 -7.70
C LEU A 192 5.27 16.33 -6.76
N PRO A 193 4.97 17.23 -5.79
CA PRO A 193 5.94 17.61 -4.78
C PRO A 193 6.39 16.52 -3.82
N LEU A 194 5.68 15.41 -3.74
CA LEU A 194 6.07 14.28 -2.89
C LEU A 194 6.88 13.24 -3.65
N ALA A 195 6.64 13.08 -4.96
CA ALA A 195 7.32 12.14 -5.81
C ALA A 195 8.61 12.70 -6.45
N ALA A 196 8.69 14.02 -6.63
CA ALA A 196 9.84 14.64 -7.26
C ALA A 196 11.08 14.57 -6.37
N ASN A 197 12.24 14.41 -7.01
CA ASN A 197 13.52 14.36 -6.32
C ASN A 197 14.11 15.77 -6.21
N TYR A 198 13.97 16.39 -5.04
CA TYR A 198 14.39 17.76 -4.76
C TYR A 198 15.85 17.88 -4.32
N LYS A 199 16.80 17.23 -5.00
CA LYS A 199 18.22 17.25 -4.60
C LYS A 199 18.74 18.68 -4.36
N TRP A 200 18.37 19.63 -5.22
CA TRP A 200 18.74 21.05 -5.13
C TRP A 200 18.13 21.81 -3.92
N ALA A 201 17.03 21.31 -3.37
CA ALA A 201 16.29 21.95 -2.28
C ALA A 201 16.60 21.30 -0.93
N GLU A 202 16.88 19.98 -0.92
CA GLU A 202 17.39 19.27 0.25
C GLU A 202 18.73 19.83 0.72
N GLU A 203 19.62 20.20 -0.21
CA GLU A 203 20.89 20.91 0.08
C GLU A 203 20.68 22.28 0.76
N ARG A 204 19.49 22.87 0.62
CA ARG A 204 19.10 24.14 1.24
C ARG A 204 18.20 23.96 2.46
N GLY A 205 18.04 22.72 2.95
CA GLY A 205 17.21 22.41 4.12
C GLY A 205 15.70 22.50 3.88
N TRP A 206 15.25 22.67 2.64
CA TRP A 206 13.83 22.73 2.28
C TRP A 206 13.37 21.40 1.70
N LYS A 207 12.20 20.93 2.16
CA LYS A 207 11.55 19.74 1.61
C LYS A 207 10.03 19.90 1.66
N PRO A 208 9.30 19.46 0.63
CA PRO A 208 7.84 19.38 0.69
C PRO A 208 7.40 18.47 1.84
N ARG A 209 6.46 18.95 2.65
CA ARG A 209 5.93 18.27 3.84
C ARG A 209 4.44 18.61 4.01
N ARG A 210 3.72 17.85 4.82
CA ARG A 210 2.28 18.08 5.05
C ARG A 210 1.93 19.49 5.49
N ASP A 211 2.73 20.07 6.36
CA ASP A 211 2.54 21.42 6.91
C ASP A 211 2.68 22.53 5.86
N ASN A 212 3.30 22.27 4.70
CA ASN A 212 3.43 23.26 3.63
C ASN A 212 2.65 22.91 2.34
N ILE A 213 2.52 21.64 1.96
CA ILE A 213 1.83 21.25 0.71
C ILE A 213 0.33 21.53 0.80
N ALA A 214 -0.32 21.06 1.86
CA ALA A 214 -1.77 21.19 1.99
C ALA A 214 -2.26 22.65 2.02
N PRO A 215 -1.70 23.54 2.86
CA PRO A 215 -2.11 24.95 2.83
C PRO A 215 -1.75 25.63 1.50
N HIS A 216 -0.62 25.30 0.87
CA HIS A 216 -0.24 25.87 -0.42
C HIS A 216 -1.21 25.48 -1.54
N ALA A 217 -1.52 24.20 -1.68
CA ALA A 217 -2.44 23.70 -2.71
C ALA A 217 -3.85 24.28 -2.54
N VAL A 218 -4.36 24.35 -1.31
CA VAL A 218 -5.68 24.94 -1.03
C VAL A 218 -5.70 26.44 -1.32
N ALA A 219 -4.66 27.18 -0.92
CA ALA A 219 -4.56 28.61 -1.23
C ALA A 219 -4.56 28.86 -2.75
N LEU A 220 -3.75 28.10 -3.49
CA LEU A 220 -3.65 28.23 -4.95
C LEU A 220 -4.99 27.92 -5.65
N LEU A 221 -5.70 26.88 -5.21
CA LEU A 221 -6.98 26.49 -5.83
C LEU A 221 -8.13 27.44 -5.51
N MET A 222 -8.16 27.99 -4.29
CA MET A 222 -9.29 28.81 -3.82
C MET A 222 -9.08 30.30 -4.08
N GLN A 223 -7.84 30.78 -4.10
CA GLN A 223 -7.50 32.20 -4.18
C GLN A 223 -6.66 32.55 -5.41
N GLY A 224 -6.08 31.56 -6.09
CA GLY A 224 -5.17 31.79 -7.20
C GLY A 224 -3.82 32.38 -6.76
N ILE A 225 -3.13 33.04 -7.70
CA ILE A 225 -1.80 33.64 -7.50
C ILE A 225 -1.80 35.18 -7.48
N GLY A 226 -2.94 35.80 -7.79
CA GLY A 226 -3.06 37.25 -7.96
C GLY A 226 -3.93 37.89 -6.89
N PRO A 227 -3.79 39.22 -6.66
CA PRO A 227 -4.85 39.97 -6.02
C PRO A 227 -6.06 40.02 -6.96
N ILE A 228 -7.25 39.74 -6.42
CA ILE A 228 -8.54 39.89 -7.11
C ILE A 228 -8.79 41.37 -7.42
#